data_AF-A0A1T4P352-F1
#
_entry.id   AF-A0A1T4P352-F1
#
_cell.length_a   1.000
_cell.length_b   1.000
_cell.length_c   1.000
_cell.angle_alpha   90.00
_cell.angle_beta   90.00
_cell.angle_gamma   90.00
#
_symmetry.space_group_name_H-M   'P 1'
#
loop_
_entity.id
_entity.type
_entity.pdbx_description
1 polymer ?
#
loop_
_entity_poly.entity_id
_entity_poly.type
_entity_poly.pdbx_seq_one_letter_code
_entity_poly.pdbx_strand_id
1 'polypeptide(L)' 'MKKIKDLTVTVTYTVGLHDVEVSEKIYEALNALADRGCVNCDFMDLDEQVYTGFEWLSDHIHESDACDWNYEVDME' A
#
# COMPACT_ATOMS: atom_id res chain seq x y z
N MET A 1 25.78 -27.21 5.07
CA MET A 1 24.49 -26.62 4.64
C MET A 1 23.56 -26.56 5.84
N LYS A 2 22.75 -25.51 5.97
CA LYS A 2 21.78 -25.35 7.07
C LYS A 2 20.35 -25.35 6.49
N LYS A 3 19.36 -25.72 7.30
CA LYS A 3 17.93 -25.67 6.96
C LYS A 3 17.25 -24.65 7.88
N ILE A 4 16.43 -23.78 7.29
CA ILE A 4 15.51 -22.90 8.03
C ILE A 4 14.22 -23.69 8.25
N LYS A 5 13.68 -23.66 9.47
CA LYS A 5 12.40 -24.32 9.79
C LYS A 5 11.24 -23.41 9.44
N ASP A 6 11.31 -22.17 9.93
CA ASP A 6 10.31 -21.14 9.71
C ASP A 6 11.01 -19.80 9.45
N LEU A 7 10.48 -19.03 8.50
CA LEU A 7 10.99 -17.72 8.10
C LEU A 7 9.81 -16.80 7.84
N THR A 8 9.74 -15.72 8.62
CA THR A 8 8.81 -14.63 8.37
C THR A 8 9.59 -13.41 7.90
N VAL A 9 9.15 -12.83 6.79
CA VAL A 9 9.74 -11.60 6.25
C VAL A 9 8.61 -10.60 6.04
N THR A 10 8.74 -9.44 6.68
CA THR A 10 7.89 -8.29 6.39
C THR A 10 8.67 -7.34 5.50
N VAL A 11 8.07 -7.00 4.35
CA VAL A 11 8.61 -6.02 3.42
C VAL A 11 7.71 -4.79 3.48
N THR A 12 8.32 -3.64 3.72
CA THR A 12 7.63 -2.35 3.66
C THR A 12 8.37 -1.45 2.70
N TYR A 13 7.65 -0.92 1.72
CA TYR A 13 8.15 0.10 0.82
C TYR A 13 7.31 1.36 0.97
N THR A 14 7.94 2.52 0.81
CA THR A 14 7.26 3.82 0.92
C THR A 14 7.49 4.61 -0.36
N VAL A 15 6.37 5.09 -0.93
CA VAL A 15 6.37 5.96 -2.11
C VAL A 15 5.85 7.33 -1.69
N GLY A 16 6.65 8.37 -1.95
CA GLY A 16 6.27 9.76 -1.75
C GLY A 16 5.93 10.41 -3.09
N LEU A 17 4.70 10.91 -3.24
CA LEU A 17 4.29 11.67 -4.40
C LEU A 17 4.16 13.16 -4.02
N HIS A 18 4.65 14.05 -4.88
CA HIS A 18 4.62 15.49 -4.68
C HIS A 18 3.95 16.19 -5.88
N ASP A 19 3.15 17.23 -5.60
CA ASP A 19 2.47 18.06 -6.61
C ASP A 19 1.65 17.27 -7.65
N VAL A 20 0.97 16.20 -7.24
CA VAL A 20 0.10 15.41 -8.11
C VAL A 20 -1.27 16.07 -8.24
N GLU A 21 -1.67 16.36 -9.48
CA GLU A 21 -3.00 16.83 -9.80
C GLU A 21 -3.96 15.64 -9.98
N VAL A 22 -5.09 15.67 -9.26
CA VAL A 22 -6.12 14.63 -9.32
C VAL A 22 -7.50 15.26 -9.45
N SER A 23 -8.47 14.50 -9.97
CA SER A 23 -9.86 14.93 -9.96
C SER A 23 -10.45 14.95 -8.54
N GLU A 24 -11.50 15.74 -8.32
CA GLU A 24 -12.21 15.84 -7.03
C GLU A 24 -12.64 14.48 -6.49
N LYS A 25 -13.16 13.59 -7.36
CA LYS A 25 -13.54 12.22 -7.00
C LYS A 25 -12.37 11.42 -6.41
N ILE A 26 -11.19 11.52 -7.04
CA ILE A 26 -9.99 10.81 -6.58
C ILE A 26 -9.47 11.42 -5.28
N TYR A 27 -9.50 12.74 -5.17
CA TYR A 27 -9.10 13.42 -3.94
C TYR A 27 -9.94 12.95 -2.74
N GLU A 28 -11.27 12.93 -2.87
CA GLU A 28 -12.17 12.44 -1.82
C GLU A 28 -11.93 10.96 -1.49
N ALA A 29 -11.71 10.12 -2.50
CA ALA A 29 -11.43 8.70 -2.33
C ALA A 29 -10.11 8.45 -1.57
N LEU A 30 -9.04 9.19 -1.91
CA LEU A 30 -7.76 9.12 -1.21
C LEU A 30 -7.88 9.63 0.23
N ASN A 31 -8.67 10.68 0.46
CA ASN A 31 -8.91 11.18 1.81
C ASN A 31 -9.67 10.16 2.67
N ALA A 32 -10.69 9.51 2.12
CA ALA A 32 -11.43 8.44 2.81
C ALA A 32 -10.55 7.22 3.13
N LEU A 33 -9.60 6.89 2.23
CA LEU A 33 -8.57 5.87 2.49
C LEU A 33 -7.65 6.27 3.64
N ALA A 34 -7.16 7.52 3.65
CA ALA A 34 -6.30 8.04 4.70
C ALA A 34 -6.98 7.99 6.08
N ASP A 35 -8.27 8.32 6.15
CA ASP A 35 -9.07 8.25 7.38
C ASP A 35 -9.23 6.80 7.91
N ARG A 36 -9.25 5.81 7.02
CA ARG A 36 -9.28 4.37 7.38
C ARG A 36 -7.90 3.85 7.81
N GLY A 37 -6.82 4.52 7.42
CA GLY A 37 -5.45 4.14 7.74
C GLY A 37 -4.96 2.95 6.91
N CYS A 38 -4.46 1.91 7.56
CA CYS A 38 -3.88 0.75 6.87
C CYS A 38 -4.97 -0.20 6.38
N VAL A 39 -5.18 -0.22 5.06
CA VAL A 39 -6.18 -1.07 4.41
C VAL A 39 -5.47 -2.27 3.79
N ASN A 40 -5.85 -3.47 4.21
CA ASN A 40 -5.36 -4.70 3.60
C ASN A 40 -6.18 -5.03 2.35
N CYS A 41 -5.57 -5.74 1.40
CA CYS A 41 -6.18 -6.16 0.14
C CYS A 41 -7.33 -7.17 0.31
N ASP A 42 -7.84 -7.38 1.52
CA ASP A 42 -9.04 -8.19 1.73
C ASP A 42 -10.26 -7.36 1.37
N PHE A 43 -10.54 -7.32 0.07
CA PHE A 43 -11.56 -6.51 -0.62
C PHE A 43 -13.03 -6.81 -0.24
N MET A 44 -13.30 -7.57 0.83
CA MET A 44 -14.63 -8.16 1.04
C MET A 44 -15.71 -7.17 1.51
N ASP A 45 -15.37 -5.97 2.01
CA ASP A 45 -16.36 -4.99 2.51
C ASP A 45 -16.03 -3.51 2.17
N LEU A 46 -15.39 -3.26 1.03
CA LEU A 46 -15.01 -1.89 0.65
C LEU A 46 -16.16 -1.17 -0.08
N ASP A 47 -16.52 0.02 0.40
CA ASP A 47 -17.44 0.91 -0.31
C ASP A 47 -16.77 1.47 -1.59
N GLU A 48 -17.58 1.90 -2.54
CA GLU A 48 -17.17 2.39 -3.87
C GLU A 48 -16.08 3.47 -3.83
N GLN A 49 -16.08 4.35 -2.81
CA GLN A 49 -15.04 5.37 -2.63
C GLN A 49 -13.69 4.74 -2.33
N VAL A 50 -13.64 3.72 -1.48
CA VAL A 50 -12.37 3.05 -1.15
C VAL A 50 -11.84 2.24 -2.32
N TYR A 51 -12.74 1.58 -3.06
CA TYR A 51 -12.34 0.90 -4.29
C TYR A 51 -11.71 1.88 -5.29
N THR A 52 -12.35 3.04 -5.52
CA THR A 52 -11.84 4.07 -6.44
C THR A 52 -10.44 4.55 -6.04
N GLY A 53 -10.20 4.79 -4.75
CA GLY A 53 -8.89 5.24 -4.26
C GLY A 53 -7.83 4.14 -4.42
N PHE A 54 -8.20 2.88 -4.17
CA PHE A 54 -7.28 1.75 -4.29
C PHE A 54 -6.89 1.48 -5.75
N GLU A 55 -7.85 1.56 -6.68
CA GLU A 55 -7.61 1.47 -8.12
C GLU A 55 -6.63 2.56 -8.57
N TRP A 56 -6.84 3.80 -8.14
CA TRP A 56 -5.92 4.89 -8.45
C TRP A 56 -4.51 4.63 -7.90
N LEU A 57 -4.38 4.21 -6.63
CA LEU A 57 -3.07 3.88 -6.05
C LEU A 57 -2.38 2.76 -6.81
N SER A 58 -3.10 1.70 -7.20
CA SER A 58 -2.54 0.58 -7.96
C SER A 58 -2.06 0.98 -9.36
N ASP A 59 -2.69 1.96 -9.98
CA ASP A 59 -2.31 2.45 -11.31
C ASP A 59 -1.11 3.43 -11.27
N HIS A 60 -0.89 4.08 -10.13
CA HIS A 60 0.07 5.20 -10.01
C HIS A 60 1.26 4.91 -9.09
N ILE A 61 1.20 3.86 -8.26
CA ILE A 61 2.25 3.48 -7.33
C ILE A 61 2.73 2.07 -7.66
N HIS A 62 4.01 1.96 -8.01
CA HIS A 62 4.68 0.70 -8.27
C HIS A 62 5.81 0.50 -7.27
N GLU A 63 6.19 -0.76 -7.03
CA GLU A 63 7.35 -1.08 -6.18
C GLU A 63 8.63 -0.38 -6.65
N SER A 64 8.77 -0.15 -7.96
CA SER A 64 9.90 0.59 -8.55
C SER A 64 9.95 2.08 -8.16
N ASP A 65 8.83 2.64 -7.70
CA ASP A 65 8.73 4.05 -7.32
C ASP A 65 9.15 4.29 -5.86
N ALA A 66 9.39 3.22 -5.11
CA ALA A 66 9.73 3.33 -3.72
C ALA A 66 11.13 3.89 -3.49
N CYS A 67 11.15 4.95 -2.70
CA CYS A 67 12.36 5.66 -2.31
C CYS A 67 13.09 4.93 -1.18
N ASP A 68 12.33 4.26 -0.30
CA ASP A 68 12.84 3.53 0.85
C ASP A 68 12.28 2.11 0.89
N TRP A 69 13.17 1.14 1.09
CA TRP A 69 12.87 -0.29 1.17
C TRP A 69 13.43 -0.83 2.49
N ASN A 70 12.54 -1.36 3.34
CA ASN A 70 12.92 -1.91 4.65
C ASN A 70 12.51 -3.37 4.76
N TYR A 71 13.40 -4.17 5.36
CA TYR A 71 13.18 -5.58 5.65
C TYR A 71 13.21 -5.81 7.15
N GLU A 72 12.16 -6.45 7.65
CA GLU A 72 12.14 -7.03 8.99
C GLU A 72 12.10 -8.56 8.85
N VAL A 73 13.01 -9.24 9.54
CA VAL A 73 13.23 -10.68 9.41
C VAL A 73 13.23 -11.32 10.78
N ASP A 74 12.26 -12.20 11.02
CA ASP A 74 12.15 -13.01 12.21
C ASP A 74 12.42 -14.48 11.89
N MET A 75 13.21 -15.13 12.75
CA MET A 75 13.60 -16.54 12.63
C MET A 75 13.45 -17.25 13.97
N GLU A 76 12.78 -18.41 13.96
CA GLU A 76 12.65 -19.35 15.11
C GLU A 76 13.30 -20.72 14.85
#